data_AF-Q57B44-F1
#
_entry.id   AF-Q57B44-F1
#
_cell.length_a   1.000
_cell.length_b   1.000
_cell.length_c   1.000
_cell.angle_alpha   90.00
_cell.angle_beta   90.00
_cell.angle_gamma   90.00
#
_symmetry.space_group_name_H-M   'P 1'
#
loop_
_entity.id
_entity.type
_entity.pdbx_description
1 polymer ?
#
loop_
_entity_poly.entity_id
_entity_poly.type
_entity_poly.pdbx_seq_one_letter_code
_entity_poly.pdbx_strand_id
1 'polypeptide(L)'
;MKLPPVFVFELVENQGLANIALIRPRVIAPDNNLRPGGIVSGIAGLLTLGQENRNLISENRQVINNNTTAIGQNRTSISTNAKGVADNKTAIGRNSGRIDTNAKGVADNRAAIGRNSGRIYTNAKGVADNRAAIRQNSAAISALGQRVDGLQGQINSARKEARAGAANAAALSGLRYDNRPGKVSIATGVGGFKGSTALAAGIGYTSKNENARYNVSVAYNEAGTSWNAGASFTLN
;
A
#
# COMPACT_ATOMS: atom_id res chain seq x y z
N MET A 1 95.74 -42.63 75.62
CA MET A 1 94.45 -42.01 75.24
C MET A 1 94.29 -42.11 73.73
N LYS A 2 93.27 -42.82 73.24
CA LYS A 2 93.00 -42.99 71.80
C LYS A 2 92.02 -41.89 71.39
N LEU A 3 92.43 -40.98 70.52
CA LEU A 3 91.58 -39.90 70.02
C LEU A 3 90.46 -40.47 69.12
N PRO A 4 89.25 -39.89 69.14
CA PRO A 4 88.16 -40.33 68.28
C PRO A 4 88.46 -40.04 66.80
N PRO A 5 87.90 -40.85 65.87
CA PRO A 5 88.15 -40.70 64.44
C PRO A 5 87.59 -39.39 63.88
N VAL A 6 88.33 -38.77 62.96
CA VAL A 6 87.90 -37.60 62.18
C VAL A 6 87.36 -38.08 60.84
N PHE A 7 86.16 -37.63 60.47
CA PHE A 7 85.51 -37.96 59.21
C PHE A 7 85.87 -36.92 58.14
N VAL A 8 86.31 -37.36 56.96
CA VAL A 8 86.49 -36.50 55.78
C VAL A 8 85.53 -36.95 54.68
N PHE A 9 84.93 -35.97 54.01
CA PHE A 9 83.92 -36.14 52.97
C PHE A 9 84.53 -35.87 51.60
N GLU A 10 84.34 -36.77 50.64
CA GLU A 10 84.83 -36.63 49.27
C GLU A 10 83.64 -36.53 48.30
N LEU A 11 83.76 -35.63 47.31
CA LEU A 11 82.73 -35.37 46.31
C LEU A 11 82.86 -36.33 45.13
N VAL A 12 81.77 -37.02 44.81
CA VAL A 12 81.61 -37.72 43.53
C VAL A 12 80.66 -36.90 42.67
N GLU A 13 81.17 -36.31 41.59
CA GLU A 13 80.35 -35.63 40.58
C GLU A 13 79.44 -36.65 39.88
N ASN A 14 78.13 -36.39 39.90
CA ASN A 14 77.16 -37.17 39.14
C ASN A 14 76.68 -36.34 37.95
N GLN A 15 77.12 -36.71 36.74
CA GLN A 15 76.88 -35.99 35.48
C GLN A 15 75.44 -36.18 34.94
N GLY A 16 74.43 -36.22 35.81
CA GLY A 16 73.05 -36.55 35.44
C GLY A 16 72.00 -35.74 36.20
N LEU A 17 71.54 -34.64 35.59
CA LEU A 17 70.26 -33.93 35.75
C LEU A 17 69.72 -33.57 37.15
N ALA A 18 70.44 -33.84 38.22
CA ALA A 18 70.22 -33.28 39.55
C ALA A 18 71.56 -33.16 40.27
N ASN A 19 72.04 -31.93 40.48
CA ASN A 19 73.23 -31.61 41.27
C ASN A 19 72.99 -31.93 42.75
N ILE A 20 72.92 -33.20 43.11
CA ILE A 20 72.97 -33.67 44.50
C ILE A 20 74.34 -34.35 44.67
N ALA A 21 75.27 -33.62 45.29
CA ALA A 21 76.53 -34.18 45.74
C ALA A 21 76.25 -35.27 46.80
N LEU A 22 76.46 -36.54 46.45
CA LEU A 22 76.33 -37.65 47.38
C LEU A 22 77.60 -37.74 48.24
N ILE A 23 77.49 -37.39 49.52
CA ILE A 23 78.58 -37.48 50.48
C ILE A 23 78.68 -38.92 51.02
N ARG A 24 79.82 -39.59 50.84
CA ARG A 24 80.16 -40.83 51.58
C ARG A 24 81.28 -40.54 52.59
N PRO A 25 81.14 -40.93 53.88
CA PRO A 25 82.22 -40.77 54.85
C PRO A 25 83.33 -41.81 54.61
N ARG A 26 84.59 -41.37 54.65
CA ARG A 26 85.78 -42.25 54.68
C ARG A 26 86.56 -42.04 55.99
N VAL A 27 86.99 -43.13 56.61
CA VAL A 27 87.77 -43.14 57.87
C VAL A 27 89.25 -43.05 57.54
N ILE A 28 89.96 -42.04 58.05
CA ILE A 28 91.43 -41.92 57.98
C ILE A 28 92.03 -42.32 59.34
N ALA A 29 93.13 -43.08 59.30
CA ALA A 29 93.87 -43.55 60.46
C ALA A 29 94.47 -42.38 61.27
N PRO A 30 94.81 -42.58 62.56
CA PRO A 30 95.23 -41.52 63.47
C PRO A 30 96.73 -41.20 63.30
N ASP A 31 97.13 -40.71 62.14
CA ASP A 31 98.38 -39.99 61.96
C ASP A 31 98.07 -38.50 61.80
N ASN A 32 98.43 -37.74 62.84
CA ASN A 32 98.18 -36.32 63.11
C ASN A 32 98.77 -35.32 62.07
N ASN A 33 98.81 -35.67 60.79
CA ASN A 33 99.40 -34.83 59.77
C ASN A 33 98.33 -33.95 59.12
N LEU A 34 98.04 -32.82 59.79
CA LEU A 34 97.55 -31.57 59.21
C LEU A 34 98.56 -31.04 58.17
N ARG A 35 98.93 -31.86 57.19
CA ARG A 35 99.84 -31.47 56.11
C ARG A 35 99.14 -30.40 55.29
N PRO A 36 99.78 -29.25 55.04
CA PRO A 36 99.18 -28.11 54.34
C PRO A 36 98.41 -28.49 53.06
N GLY A 37 98.89 -29.48 52.28
CA GLY A 37 98.27 -29.88 51.01
C GLY A 37 96.86 -30.47 51.09
N GLY A 38 96.52 -31.24 52.15
CA GLY A 38 95.17 -31.83 52.29
C GLY A 38 94.11 -30.82 52.73
N ILE A 39 94.51 -29.89 53.59
CA ILE A 39 93.68 -28.74 54.02
C ILE A 39 93.44 -27.82 52.81
N VAL A 40 94.47 -27.57 52.00
CA VAL A 40 94.36 -26.74 50.79
C VAL A 40 93.43 -27.36 49.74
N SER A 41 93.44 -28.68 49.56
CA SER A 41 92.53 -29.38 48.63
C SER A 41 91.06 -29.33 49.08
N GLY A 42 90.78 -29.51 50.38
CA GLY A 42 89.42 -29.38 50.94
C GLY A 42 88.88 -27.95 50.86
N ILE A 43 89.73 -26.94 51.09
CA ILE A 43 89.38 -25.53 50.93
C ILE A 43 89.05 -25.21 49.46
N ALA A 44 89.80 -25.77 48.50
CA ALA A 44 89.54 -25.57 47.07
C ALA A 44 88.19 -26.15 46.62
N GLY A 45 87.84 -27.36 47.07
CA GLY A 45 86.53 -27.97 46.76
C GLY A 45 85.34 -27.19 47.33
N LEU A 46 85.49 -26.66 48.55
CA LEU A 46 84.47 -25.80 49.18
C LEU A 46 84.30 -24.48 48.41
N LEU A 47 85.38 -23.94 47.85
CA LEU A 47 85.37 -22.73 47.04
C LEU A 47 84.62 -22.93 45.70
N THR A 48 84.83 -24.08 45.04
CA THR A 48 84.15 -24.48 43.80
C THR A 48 82.64 -24.66 44.00
N LEU A 49 82.23 -25.40 45.04
CA LEU A 49 80.81 -25.53 45.42
C LEU A 49 80.17 -24.17 45.72
N GLY A 50 80.92 -23.29 46.40
CA GLY A 50 80.49 -21.91 46.64
C GLY A 50 80.25 -21.14 45.34
N GLN A 51 81.06 -21.39 44.30
CA GLN A 51 80.90 -20.77 42.99
C GLN A 51 79.69 -21.33 42.23
N GLU A 52 79.49 -22.65 42.21
CA GLU A 52 78.33 -23.27 41.57
C GLU A 52 77.02 -22.82 42.20
N ASN A 53 76.95 -22.77 43.54
CA ASN A 53 75.77 -22.26 44.22
C ASN A 53 75.48 -20.80 43.86
N ARG A 54 76.51 -19.95 43.74
CA ARG A 54 76.35 -18.56 43.26
C ARG A 54 75.78 -18.52 41.84
N ASN A 55 76.25 -19.40 40.95
CA ASN A 55 75.78 -19.48 39.57
C ASN A 55 74.30 -19.91 39.52
N LEU A 56 73.92 -20.99 40.21
CA LEU A 56 72.53 -21.47 40.28
C LEU A 56 71.57 -20.42 40.87
N ILE A 57 72.01 -19.68 41.89
CA ILE A 57 71.24 -18.56 42.44
C ILE A 57 71.05 -17.45 41.41
N SER A 58 72.08 -17.16 40.61
CA SER A 58 72.01 -16.17 39.53
C SER A 58 71.02 -16.58 38.44
N GLU A 59 71.07 -17.84 38.00
CA GLU A 59 70.15 -18.41 37.01
C GLU A 59 68.69 -18.40 37.51
N ASN A 60 68.47 -18.85 38.75
CA ASN A 60 67.15 -18.81 39.37
C ASN A 60 66.61 -17.37 39.46
N ARG A 61 67.46 -16.40 39.80
CA ARG A 61 67.08 -14.99 39.79
C ARG A 61 66.67 -14.53 38.40
N GLN A 62 67.36 -14.95 37.35
CA GLN A 62 67.01 -14.62 35.98
C GLN A 62 65.66 -15.23 35.55
N VAL A 63 65.42 -16.51 35.87
CA VAL A 63 64.12 -17.18 35.61
C VAL A 63 62.98 -16.48 36.33
N ILE A 64 63.18 -16.11 37.61
CA ILE A 64 62.18 -15.36 38.38
C ILE A 64 61.87 -14.02 37.70
N ASN A 65 62.90 -13.27 37.30
CA ASN A 65 62.70 -11.99 36.60
C ASN A 65 61.90 -12.16 35.31
N ASN A 66 62.24 -13.16 34.49
CA ASN A 66 61.51 -13.48 33.25
C ASN A 66 60.04 -13.83 33.53
N ASN A 67 59.79 -14.64 34.56
CA ASN A 67 58.43 -15.01 34.97
C ASN A 67 57.65 -13.78 35.47
N THR A 68 58.28 -12.89 36.24
CA THR A 68 57.68 -11.62 36.67
C THR A 68 57.26 -10.78 35.46
N THR A 69 58.12 -10.66 34.44
CA THR A 69 57.78 -9.94 33.20
C THR A 69 56.62 -10.59 32.45
N ALA A 70 56.63 -11.90 32.26
CA ALA A 70 55.56 -12.63 31.57
C ALA A 70 54.20 -12.52 32.29
N ILE A 71 54.20 -12.59 33.63
CA ILE A 71 53.00 -12.37 34.45
C ILE A 71 52.47 -10.94 34.26
N GLY A 72 53.35 -9.94 34.20
CA GLY A 72 52.99 -8.56 33.90
C GLY A 72 52.31 -8.41 32.54
N GLN A 73 52.86 -9.04 31.50
CA GLN A 73 52.26 -9.05 30.16
C GLN A 73 50.91 -9.75 30.10
N ASN A 74 50.79 -10.90 30.79
CA ASN A 74 49.53 -11.63 30.90
C ASN A 74 48.45 -10.79 31.61
N ARG A 75 48.82 -10.07 32.69
CA ARG A 75 47.90 -9.17 33.39
C ARG A 75 47.37 -8.06 32.46
N THR A 76 48.25 -7.46 31.66
CA THR A 76 47.84 -6.45 30.66
C THR A 76 46.90 -7.05 29.61
N SER A 77 47.22 -8.23 29.08
CA SER A 77 46.38 -8.90 28.07
C SER A 77 44.99 -9.25 28.61
N ILE A 78 44.90 -9.73 29.86
CA ILE A 78 43.63 -10.00 30.54
C ILE A 78 42.81 -8.72 30.68
N SER A 79 43.44 -7.61 31.07
CA SER A 79 42.76 -6.31 31.19
C SER A 79 42.18 -5.84 29.84
N THR A 80 42.97 -5.95 28.77
CA THR A 80 42.52 -5.63 27.40
C THR A 80 41.35 -6.51 26.97
N ASN A 81 41.42 -7.83 27.23
CA ASN A 81 40.34 -8.76 26.92
C ASN A 81 39.07 -8.43 27.70
N ALA A 82 39.19 -8.10 29.00
CA ALA A 82 38.05 -7.70 29.82
C ALA A 82 37.38 -6.44 29.27
N LYS A 83 38.16 -5.45 28.81
CA LYS A 83 37.63 -4.27 28.13
C LYS A 83 36.92 -4.63 26.81
N GLY A 84 37.51 -5.49 25.98
CA GLY A 84 36.89 -5.93 24.73
C GLY A 84 35.56 -6.66 24.95
N VAL A 85 35.47 -7.50 26.00
CA VAL A 85 34.22 -8.16 26.40
C VAL A 85 33.16 -7.14 26.83
N ALA A 86 33.54 -6.12 27.61
CA ALA A 86 32.63 -5.07 28.03
C ALA A 86 32.10 -4.25 26.83
N ASP A 87 32.99 -3.87 25.91
CA ASP A 87 32.62 -3.13 24.69
C ASP A 87 31.69 -3.97 23.80
N ASN A 88 31.95 -5.27 23.64
CA ASN A 88 31.07 -6.21 22.93
C ASN A 88 29.69 -6.32 23.59
N LYS A 89 29.63 -6.41 24.92
CA LYS A 89 28.37 -6.44 25.66
C LYS A 89 27.53 -5.18 25.40
N THR A 90 28.15 -4.01 25.37
CA THR A 90 27.47 -2.76 25.03
C THR A 90 26.98 -2.75 23.57
N ALA A 91 27.82 -3.22 22.62
CA ALA A 91 27.44 -3.29 21.21
C ALA A 91 26.24 -4.22 20.97
N ILE A 92 26.21 -5.38 21.63
CA ILE A 92 25.07 -6.32 21.60
C ILE A 92 23.80 -5.64 22.12
N GLY A 93 23.87 -4.91 23.23
CA GLY A 93 22.73 -4.17 23.77
C GLY A 93 22.17 -3.13 22.78
N ARG A 94 23.05 -2.38 22.10
CA ARG A 94 22.63 -1.44 21.05
C ARG A 94 21.99 -2.16 19.86
N ASN A 95 22.55 -3.28 19.42
CA ASN A 95 21.99 -4.06 18.32
C ASN A 95 20.61 -4.61 18.67
N SER A 96 20.42 -5.10 19.90
CA SER A 96 19.10 -5.51 20.40
C SER A 96 18.08 -4.39 20.28
N GLY A 97 18.40 -3.17 20.75
CA GLY A 97 17.49 -2.03 20.66
C GLY A 97 17.16 -1.61 19.21
N ARG A 98 18.11 -1.75 18.27
CA ARG A 98 17.87 -1.53 16.83
C ARG A 98 16.94 -2.59 16.26
N ILE A 99 17.09 -3.85 16.66
CA ILE A 99 16.20 -4.94 16.26
C ILE A 99 14.78 -4.67 16.75
N ASP A 100 14.60 -4.27 18.01
CA ASP A 100 13.28 -3.95 18.58
C ASP A 100 12.62 -2.78 17.84
N THR A 101 13.39 -1.74 17.53
CA THR A 101 12.92 -0.58 16.75
C THR A 101 12.47 -1.01 15.35
N ASN A 102 13.27 -1.85 14.67
CA ASN A 102 12.93 -2.37 13.35
C ASN A 102 11.68 -3.25 13.40
N ALA A 103 11.54 -4.11 14.41
CA ALA A 103 10.37 -4.94 14.59
C ALA A 103 9.09 -4.10 14.76
N LYS A 104 9.17 -3.02 15.54
CA LYS A 104 8.07 -2.06 15.69
C LYS A 104 7.74 -1.37 14.35
N GLY A 105 8.74 -0.92 13.60
CA GLY A 105 8.54 -0.32 12.27
C GLY A 105 7.89 -1.27 11.27
N VAL A 106 8.26 -2.55 11.28
CA VAL A 106 7.62 -3.59 10.46
C VAL A 106 6.15 -3.78 10.84
N ALA A 107 5.84 -3.81 12.14
CA ALA A 107 4.46 -3.93 12.62
C ALA A 107 3.60 -2.72 12.21
N ASP A 108 4.14 -1.51 12.35
CA ASP A 108 3.46 -0.28 11.95
C ASP A 108 3.20 -0.25 10.43
N ASN A 109 4.19 -0.66 9.62
CA ASN A 109 4.04 -0.80 8.17
C ASN A 109 2.96 -1.82 7.80
N ARG A 110 2.93 -2.98 8.47
CA ARG A 110 1.89 -4.00 8.26
C ARG A 110 0.49 -3.44 8.54
N ALA A 111 0.33 -2.69 9.62
CA ALA A 111 -0.94 -2.04 9.95
C ALA A 111 -1.34 -0.98 8.92
N ALA A 112 -0.39 -0.18 8.43
CA ALA A 112 -0.62 0.81 7.39
C ALA A 112 -1.05 0.18 6.05
N ILE A 113 -0.40 -0.92 5.66
CA ILE A 113 -0.77 -1.71 4.48
C ILE A 113 -2.21 -2.24 4.62
N GLY A 114 -2.58 -2.77 5.79
CA GLY A 114 -3.95 -3.22 6.06
C GLY A 114 -4.99 -2.11 5.88
N ARG A 115 -4.73 -0.91 6.42
CA ARG A 115 -5.61 0.26 6.25
C ARG A 115 -5.73 0.68 4.78
N ASN A 116 -4.61 0.70 4.05
CA ASN A 116 -4.61 1.07 2.63
C ASN A 116 -5.38 0.05 1.79
N SER A 117 -5.23 -1.24 2.07
CA SER A 117 -6.02 -2.30 1.42
C SER A 117 -7.52 -2.10 1.64
N GLY A 118 -7.94 -1.75 2.85
CA GLY A 118 -9.34 -1.43 3.16
C GLY A 118 -9.86 -0.23 2.36
N ARG A 119 -9.09 0.86 2.27
CA ARG A 119 -9.43 2.04 1.47
C ARG A 119 -9.57 1.72 -0.02
N ILE A 120 -8.65 0.91 -0.56
CA ILE A 120 -8.71 0.47 -1.96
C ILE A 120 -10.01 -0.31 -2.22
N TYR A 121 -10.39 -1.23 -1.32
CA TYR A 121 -11.63 -1.98 -1.44
C TYR A 121 -12.87 -1.07 -1.44
N THR A 122 -12.94 -0.13 -0.49
CA THR A 122 -14.04 0.86 -0.43
C THR A 122 -14.12 1.71 -1.70
N ASN A 123 -12.98 2.17 -2.22
CA ASN A 123 -12.94 2.95 -3.46
C ASN A 123 -13.37 2.11 -4.66
N ALA A 124 -12.95 0.86 -4.76
CA ALA A 124 -13.37 -0.05 -5.83
C ALA A 124 -14.89 -0.27 -5.81
N LYS A 125 -15.47 -0.44 -4.61
CA LYS A 125 -16.93 -0.50 -4.46
C LYS A 125 -17.61 0.80 -4.89
N GLY A 126 -17.11 1.95 -4.46
CA GLY A 126 -17.65 3.25 -4.87
C GLY A 126 -17.62 3.49 -6.39
N VAL A 127 -16.55 3.05 -7.06
CA VAL A 127 -16.46 3.11 -8.52
C VAL A 127 -17.50 2.21 -9.19
N ALA A 128 -17.72 1.00 -8.66
CA ALA A 128 -18.74 0.08 -9.18
C ALA A 128 -20.17 0.66 -9.02
N ASP A 129 -20.46 1.23 -7.85
CA ASP A 129 -21.75 1.87 -7.55
C ASP A 129 -21.97 3.08 -8.49
N ASN A 130 -20.97 3.94 -8.67
CA ASN A 130 -21.03 5.07 -9.62
C ASN A 130 -21.27 4.59 -11.06
N ARG A 131 -20.60 3.52 -11.50
CA ARG A 131 -20.81 2.94 -12.83
C ARG A 131 -22.24 2.40 -13.00
N ALA A 132 -22.85 1.86 -11.95
CA ALA A 132 -24.25 1.44 -11.98
C ALA A 132 -25.19 2.66 -12.11
N ALA A 133 -24.97 3.71 -11.30
CA ALA A 133 -25.76 4.93 -11.37
C ALA A 133 -25.67 5.63 -12.75
N ILE A 134 -24.47 5.70 -13.34
CA ILE A 134 -24.29 6.27 -14.69
C ILE A 134 -25.07 5.47 -15.74
N ARG A 135 -25.09 4.14 -15.66
CA ARG A 135 -25.89 3.31 -16.58
C ARG A 135 -27.38 3.58 -16.43
N GLN A 136 -27.88 3.70 -15.20
CA GLN A 136 -29.28 4.04 -14.93
C GLN A 136 -29.63 5.43 -15.49
N ASN A 137 -28.78 6.42 -15.27
CA ASN A 137 -28.99 7.77 -15.79
C ASN A 137 -28.98 7.79 -17.32
N SER A 138 -28.05 7.07 -17.96
CA SER A 138 -27.99 6.95 -19.41
C SER A 138 -29.27 6.33 -19.99
N ALA A 139 -29.80 5.27 -19.35
CA ALA A 139 -31.07 4.67 -19.75
C ALA A 139 -32.26 5.63 -19.56
N ALA A 140 -32.29 6.37 -18.45
CA ALA A 140 -33.33 7.37 -18.18
C ALA A 140 -33.31 8.52 -19.20
N ILE A 141 -32.12 9.02 -19.57
CA ILE A 141 -31.95 10.06 -20.60
C ILE A 141 -32.41 9.55 -21.96
N SER A 142 -32.06 8.32 -22.32
CA SER A 142 -32.53 7.70 -23.58
C SER A 142 -34.05 7.59 -23.62
N ALA A 143 -34.67 7.13 -22.53
CA ALA A 143 -36.13 7.05 -22.42
C ALA A 143 -36.80 8.44 -22.48
N LEU A 144 -36.17 9.46 -21.90
CA LEU A 144 -36.65 10.84 -22.01
C LEU A 144 -36.57 11.35 -23.46
N GLY A 145 -35.48 11.07 -24.17
CA GLY A 145 -35.33 11.41 -25.59
C GLY A 145 -36.48 10.83 -26.43
N GLN A 146 -36.77 9.53 -26.26
CA GLN A 146 -37.88 8.87 -26.97
C GLN A 146 -39.25 9.51 -26.65
N ARG A 147 -39.48 9.93 -25.40
CA ARG A 147 -40.71 10.63 -25.01
C ARG A 147 -40.79 12.01 -25.67
N VAL A 148 -39.69 12.75 -25.73
CA VAL A 148 -39.64 14.06 -26.38
C VAL A 148 -39.90 13.94 -27.88
N ASP A 149 -39.28 12.97 -28.55
CA ASP A 149 -39.52 12.71 -29.99
C ASP A 149 -40.99 12.34 -30.24
N GLY A 150 -41.57 11.48 -29.39
CA GLY A 150 -42.98 11.13 -29.43
C GLY A 150 -43.91 12.34 -29.26
N LEU A 151 -43.63 13.20 -28.28
CA LEU A 151 -44.37 14.45 -28.05
C LEU A 151 -44.24 15.40 -29.24
N GLN A 152 -43.05 15.51 -29.83
CA GLN A 152 -42.83 16.35 -31.01
C GLN A 152 -43.66 15.86 -32.21
N GLY A 153 -43.77 14.54 -32.39
CA GLY A 153 -44.66 13.92 -33.37
C GLY A 153 -46.13 14.26 -33.12
N GLN A 154 -46.61 14.10 -31.88
CA GLN A 154 -47.97 14.44 -31.49
C GLN A 154 -48.28 15.93 -31.71
N ILE A 155 -47.36 16.84 -31.37
CA ILE A 155 -47.50 18.28 -31.62
C ILE A 155 -47.63 18.58 -33.11
N ASN A 156 -46.83 17.92 -33.95
CA ASN A 156 -46.89 18.11 -35.40
C ASN A 156 -48.22 17.62 -35.98
N SER A 157 -48.70 16.45 -35.54
CA SER A 157 -50.01 15.92 -35.94
C SER A 157 -51.14 16.85 -35.49
N ALA A 158 -51.15 17.27 -34.22
CA ALA A 158 -52.15 18.20 -33.70
C ALA A 158 -52.14 19.55 -34.46
N ARG A 159 -50.96 20.07 -34.80
CA ARG A 159 -50.83 21.27 -35.64
C ARG A 159 -51.39 21.04 -37.04
N LYS A 160 -51.18 19.87 -37.66
CA LYS A 160 -51.71 19.53 -38.97
C LYS A 160 -53.24 19.44 -38.93
N GLU A 161 -53.79 18.72 -37.96
CA GLU A 161 -55.24 18.58 -37.73
C GLU A 161 -55.91 19.94 -37.49
N ALA A 162 -55.31 20.80 -36.65
CA ALA A 162 -55.86 22.13 -36.38
C ALA A 162 -55.87 23.02 -37.63
N ARG A 163 -54.80 22.99 -38.44
CA ARG A 163 -54.72 23.78 -39.69
C ARG A 163 -55.72 23.28 -40.72
N ALA A 164 -55.84 21.97 -40.84
CA ALA A 164 -56.85 21.32 -41.67
C ALA A 164 -58.28 21.69 -41.25
N GLY A 165 -58.60 21.62 -39.96
CA GLY A 165 -59.91 22.04 -39.44
C GLY A 165 -60.22 23.49 -39.78
N ALA A 166 -59.23 24.39 -39.64
CA ALA A 166 -59.38 25.80 -40.03
C ALA A 166 -59.59 25.98 -41.54
N ALA A 167 -58.86 25.24 -42.38
CA ALA A 167 -59.05 25.27 -43.83
C ALA A 167 -60.45 24.77 -44.22
N ASN A 168 -60.93 23.68 -43.60
CA ASN A 168 -62.30 23.18 -43.78
C ASN A 168 -63.33 24.24 -43.40
N ALA A 169 -63.16 24.88 -42.23
CA ALA A 169 -64.05 25.95 -41.78
C ALA A 169 -64.06 27.15 -42.75
N ALA A 170 -62.89 27.53 -43.28
CA ALA A 170 -62.78 28.59 -44.29
C ALA A 170 -63.46 28.21 -45.62
N ALA A 171 -63.34 26.94 -46.05
CA ALA A 171 -64.00 26.45 -47.26
C ALA A 171 -65.53 26.45 -47.10
N LEU A 172 -66.01 26.01 -45.93
CA LEU A 172 -67.43 25.96 -45.57
C LEU A 172 -68.05 27.36 -45.45
N SER A 173 -67.32 28.33 -44.90
CA SER A 173 -67.84 29.70 -44.72
C SER A 173 -67.98 30.47 -46.03
N GLY A 174 -67.24 30.08 -47.06
CA GLY A 174 -67.35 30.63 -48.41
C GLY A 174 -68.59 30.16 -49.19
N LEU A 175 -69.30 29.12 -48.73
CA LEU A 175 -70.45 28.57 -49.44
C LEU A 175 -71.63 29.56 -49.42
N ARG A 176 -72.21 29.81 -50.59
CA ARG A 176 -73.38 30.70 -50.77
C ARG A 176 -74.51 29.92 -51.44
N TYR A 177 -75.70 30.06 -50.86
CA TYR A 177 -76.91 29.37 -51.31
C TYR A 177 -77.89 30.37 -51.92
N ASP A 178 -78.71 29.91 -52.85
CA ASP A 178 -79.72 30.73 -53.50
C ASP A 178 -80.90 30.99 -52.55
N ASN A 179 -81.27 32.26 -52.39
CA ASN A 179 -82.31 32.71 -51.48
C ASN A 179 -83.70 32.76 -52.11
N ARG A 180 -83.86 32.36 -53.38
CA ARG A 180 -85.17 32.38 -54.06
C ARG A 180 -86.13 31.29 -53.52
N PRO A 181 -87.42 31.57 -53.36
CA PRO A 181 -88.36 30.66 -52.72
C PRO A 181 -88.54 29.35 -53.49
N GLY A 182 -88.58 28.23 -52.78
CA GLY A 182 -88.82 26.91 -53.37
C GLY A 182 -87.67 26.37 -54.22
N LYS A 183 -86.47 26.97 -54.15
CA LYS A 183 -85.28 26.52 -54.87
C LYS A 183 -84.37 25.68 -53.97
N VAL A 184 -83.87 24.58 -54.52
CA VAL A 184 -82.70 23.86 -54.01
C VAL A 184 -81.46 24.41 -54.73
N SER A 185 -80.40 24.67 -53.98
CA SER A 185 -79.12 25.16 -54.50
C SER A 185 -77.96 24.30 -54.05
N ILE A 186 -76.92 24.22 -54.89
CA ILE A 186 -75.67 23.51 -54.62
C ILE A 186 -74.56 24.56 -54.58
N ALA A 187 -73.69 24.49 -53.57
CA ALA A 187 -72.54 25.36 -53.43
C ALA A 187 -71.26 24.51 -53.33
N THR A 188 -70.16 25.03 -53.87
CA THR A 188 -68.81 24.49 -53.68
C THR A 188 -67.86 25.63 -53.30
N GLY A 189 -66.81 25.31 -52.56
CA GLY A 189 -65.89 26.30 -52.03
C GLY A 189 -64.55 25.70 -51.71
N VAL A 190 -63.50 26.52 -51.75
CA VAL A 190 -62.16 26.14 -51.34
C VAL A 190 -61.70 27.08 -50.24
N GLY A 191 -60.98 26.54 -49.27
CA GLY A 191 -60.48 27.29 -48.12
C GLY A 191 -59.06 26.88 -47.80
N GLY A 192 -58.26 27.82 -47.33
CA GLY A 192 -56.86 27.59 -47.01
C GLY A 192 -56.48 28.19 -45.66
N PHE A 193 -55.62 27.50 -44.91
CA PHE A 193 -55.02 28.02 -43.69
C PHE A 193 -53.63 27.42 -43.42
N LYS A 194 -52.61 28.30 -43.28
CA LYS A 194 -51.22 27.94 -42.96
C LYS A 194 -50.69 26.69 -43.70
N GLY A 195 -50.90 26.64 -45.03
CA GLY A 195 -50.40 25.58 -45.91
C GLY A 195 -51.33 24.37 -46.09
N SER A 196 -52.43 24.28 -45.36
CA SER A 196 -53.48 23.28 -45.59
C SER A 196 -54.60 23.87 -46.45
N THR A 197 -55.13 23.09 -47.40
CA THR A 197 -56.23 23.47 -48.28
C THR A 197 -57.36 22.45 -48.13
N ALA A 198 -58.60 22.93 -48.20
CA ALA A 198 -59.80 22.14 -48.11
C ALA A 198 -60.76 22.43 -49.26
N LEU A 199 -61.51 21.42 -49.67
CA LEU A 199 -62.62 21.52 -50.60
C LEU A 199 -63.93 21.29 -49.84
N ALA A 200 -64.89 22.17 -50.03
CA ALA A 200 -66.22 22.08 -49.45
C ALA A 200 -67.29 21.98 -50.54
N ALA A 201 -68.36 21.26 -50.22
CA ALA A 201 -69.57 21.18 -51.01
C ALA A 201 -70.78 21.14 -50.07
N GLY A 202 -71.90 21.72 -50.50
CA GLY A 202 -73.12 21.70 -49.71
C GLY A 202 -74.35 21.99 -50.52
N ILE A 203 -75.49 21.78 -49.89
CA ILE A 203 -76.81 22.02 -50.44
C ILE A 203 -77.61 22.94 -49.52
N GLY A 204 -78.42 23.81 -50.11
CA GLY A 204 -79.27 24.74 -49.40
C GLY A 204 -80.69 24.77 -49.98
N TYR A 205 -81.68 25.00 -49.13
CA TYR A 205 -83.09 25.11 -49.50
C TYR A 205 -83.74 26.32 -48.82
N THR A 206 -84.44 27.13 -49.61
CA THR A 206 -85.27 28.24 -49.11
C THR A 206 -86.75 27.88 -49.22
N SER A 207 -87.48 27.97 -48.11
CA SER A 207 -88.92 27.69 -48.03
C SER A 207 -89.71 28.54 -49.04
N LYS A 208 -90.80 27.98 -49.57
CA LYS A 208 -91.70 28.69 -50.52
C LYS A 208 -92.32 29.94 -49.93
N ASN A 209 -92.47 29.99 -48.61
CA ASN A 209 -93.05 31.12 -47.89
C ASN A 209 -91.99 32.12 -47.41
N GLU A 210 -90.73 31.99 -47.87
CA GLU A 210 -89.56 32.84 -47.53
C GLU A 210 -89.17 32.92 -46.04
N ASN A 211 -89.96 32.30 -45.17
CA ASN A 211 -89.84 32.38 -43.73
C ASN A 211 -88.77 31.46 -43.13
N ALA A 212 -88.22 30.51 -43.88
CA ALA A 212 -87.21 29.58 -43.40
C ALA A 212 -86.17 29.24 -44.48
N ARG A 213 -84.91 29.10 -44.07
CA ARG A 213 -83.78 28.66 -44.93
C ARG A 213 -82.99 27.57 -44.21
N TYR A 214 -82.54 26.58 -44.96
CA TYR A 214 -81.78 25.43 -44.46
C TYR A 214 -80.54 25.18 -45.31
N ASN A 215 -79.46 24.71 -44.70
CA ASN A 215 -78.27 24.26 -45.41
C ASN A 215 -77.60 23.08 -44.70
N VAL A 216 -76.94 22.23 -45.48
CA VAL A 216 -76.06 21.16 -45.00
C VAL A 216 -74.84 21.12 -45.91
N SER A 217 -73.66 21.07 -45.33
CA SER A 217 -72.41 21.11 -46.09
C SER A 217 -71.33 20.23 -45.46
N VAL A 218 -70.41 19.77 -46.29
CA VAL A 218 -69.25 18.96 -45.92
C VAL A 218 -67.99 19.59 -46.52
N ALA A 219 -66.87 19.48 -45.80
CA ALA A 219 -65.56 19.84 -46.29
C ALA A 219 -64.57 18.73 -46.05
N TYR A 220 -63.68 18.53 -47.01
CA TYR A 220 -62.68 17.49 -47.03
C TYR A 220 -61.30 18.08 -47.27
N ASN A 221 -60.31 17.56 -46.56
CA ASN A 221 -58.90 17.78 -46.82
C ASN A 221 -58.04 16.56 -46.43
N GLU A 222 -56.73 16.71 -46.57
CA GLU A 222 -55.74 15.67 -46.28
C GLU A 222 -55.69 15.18 -44.82
N ALA A 223 -56.22 15.94 -43.85
CA ALA A 223 -56.23 15.54 -42.43
C ALA A 223 -57.62 15.08 -41.95
N GLY A 224 -58.67 15.23 -42.76
CA GLY A 224 -59.99 14.72 -42.43
C GLY A 224 -61.15 15.54 -43.00
N THR A 225 -62.35 15.13 -42.59
CA THR A 225 -63.62 15.70 -43.05
C THR A 225 -64.26 16.53 -41.92
N SER A 226 -64.90 17.63 -42.27
CA SER A 226 -65.74 18.43 -41.36
C SER A 226 -67.10 18.65 -42.00
N TRP A 227 -68.14 18.89 -41.20
CA TRP A 227 -69.48 19.11 -41.70
C TRP A 227 -70.20 20.20 -40.90
N ASN A 228 -71.20 20.84 -41.51
CA ASN A 228 -72.10 21.76 -40.83
C ASN A 228 -73.53 21.60 -41.34
N ALA A 229 -74.47 22.01 -40.50
CA ALA A 229 -75.87 22.17 -40.86
C ALA A 229 -76.41 23.43 -40.18
N GLY A 230 -77.30 24.15 -40.87
CA GLY A 230 -77.84 25.42 -40.39
C GLY A 230 -79.30 25.60 -40.79
N ALA A 231 -80.03 26.35 -39.96
CA ALA A 231 -81.37 26.81 -40.26
C ALA A 231 -81.51 28.26 -39.81
N SER A 232 -82.27 29.07 -40.55
CA SER A 232 -82.61 30.44 -40.16
C SER A 232 -84.08 30.71 -40.47
N PHE A 233 -84.69 31.55 -39.64
CA PHE A 233 -86.10 31.92 -39.75
C PHE A 233 -86.23 33.44 -39.80
N THR A 234 -87.12 33.93 -40.64
CA THR A 234 -87.49 35.34 -40.69
C THR A 234 -88.84 35.51 -40.00
N LEU A 235 -88.85 36.28 -38.91
CA LEU A 235 -90.04 36.58 -38.11
C LEU A 235 -90.48 38.02 -38.46
N ASN A 236 -91.72 38.17 -38.87
CA ASN A 236 -92.37 39.48 -39.09
C ASN A 236 -93.26 39.82 -37.90
#